data_AF-A0A5B1BDE6-F1
#
_entry.id   AF-A0A5B1BDE6-F1
#
_cell.length_a   1.000
_cell.length_b   1.000
_cell.length_c   1.000
_cell.angle_alpha   90.00
_cell.angle_beta   90.00
_cell.angle_gamma   90.00
#
_symmetry.space_group_name_H-M   'P 1'
#
loop_
_entity.id
_entity.type
_entity.pdbx_description
1 polymer ?
#
loop_
_entity_poly.entity_id
_entity_poly.type
_entity_poly.pdbx_seq_one_letter_code
_entity_poly.pdbx_strand_id
1 'polypeptide(L)'
;DYDMYDAVRTLSILKEAADTKPEEIQIAENRITAIQNQQSEPSEMALIRNLHWWTVEYGLIGTTDNPRIYGAGLLSSIGESDWCMTEQVKKLPYGPEAAFQDFDITKPQPQLFVTPDFAYLCQVLEEFADTMALRKGGHRGLTKLIESQNLGTIELSTGLQISGVFTRMLKNEDNEVIYFETQGPTALSFRERELVGHGVETHPNGFRSPIGKLKGINLAIENMSPRDLKAYNFYDGECIEFEYESGITVSGINITGMRNIQGELILIQFSECTIKYKGEFLFKPEWGTFDLAVGNQIVSAFSGPADDYSFDMITHQSHTNTTKRIYSANEEELHALYLAVKNVRNGKNTKFSLEAVFSILKADHKEDWLLPLEIYELVYNREPNFANHILQHLDTIKNKKTHLKQLIHSGIDIIQQNLKYQDN
;
A
#
# COMPACT_ATOMS: atom_id res chain seq x y z
N ASP A 1 3.16 -11.89 0.41
CA ASP A 1 2.81 -10.54 0.91
C ASP A 1 1.88 -10.51 2.10
N TYR A 2 0.69 -11.12 2.04
CA TYR A 2 -0.24 -11.17 3.19
C TYR A 2 0.39 -11.73 4.46
N ASP A 3 1.14 -12.84 4.35
CA ASP A 3 1.84 -13.42 5.50
C ASP A 3 2.88 -12.47 6.12
N MET A 4 3.57 -11.70 5.28
CA MET A 4 4.53 -10.70 5.74
C MET A 4 3.80 -9.56 6.45
N TYR A 5 2.73 -9.04 5.86
CA TYR A 5 1.90 -8.00 6.46
C TYR A 5 1.38 -8.42 7.85
N ASP A 6 0.83 -9.63 7.96
CA ASP A 6 0.33 -10.15 9.23
C ASP A 6 1.44 -10.34 10.26
N ALA A 7 2.60 -10.86 9.85
CA ALA A 7 3.74 -11.05 10.74
C ALA A 7 4.29 -9.71 11.28
N VAL A 8 4.42 -8.70 10.43
CA VAL A 8 4.82 -7.33 10.82
C VAL A 8 3.79 -6.73 11.77
N ARG A 9 2.50 -6.82 11.44
CA ARG A 9 1.41 -6.32 12.29
C ARG A 9 1.41 -6.98 13.67
N THR A 10 1.59 -8.31 13.73
CA THR A 10 1.71 -9.03 15.00
C THR A 10 2.90 -8.53 15.81
N LEU A 11 4.07 -8.33 15.19
CA LEU A 11 5.25 -7.80 15.89
C LEU A 11 4.99 -6.40 16.45
N SER A 12 4.38 -5.50 15.67
CA SER A 12 4.04 -4.14 16.13
C SER A 12 3.13 -4.16 17.36
N ILE A 13 2.07 -4.97 17.33
CA ILE A 13 1.14 -5.11 18.47
C ILE A 13 1.86 -5.65 19.71
N LEU A 14 2.74 -6.65 19.53
CA LEU A 14 3.52 -7.22 20.63
C LEU A 14 4.52 -6.21 21.21
N LYS A 15 5.16 -5.38 20.37
CA LYS A 15 6.09 -4.33 20.84
C LYS A 15 5.39 -3.17 21.54
N GLU A 16 4.14 -2.86 21.19
CA GLU A 16 3.34 -1.83 21.84
C GLU A 16 2.71 -2.30 23.17
N ALA A 17 2.46 -3.59 23.32
CA ALA A 17 1.85 -4.15 24.51
C ALA A 17 2.79 -4.11 25.73
N ALA A 18 2.26 -3.63 26.86
CA ALA A 18 3.05 -3.34 28.07
C ALA A 18 3.65 -4.58 28.75
N ASP A 19 3.00 -5.74 28.62
CA ASP A 19 3.33 -6.99 29.34
C ASP A 19 3.79 -8.12 28.42
N THR A 20 4.31 -7.80 27.23
CA THR A 20 4.77 -8.82 26.29
C THR A 20 6.03 -9.51 26.78
N LYS A 21 6.04 -10.84 26.77
CA LYS A 21 7.24 -11.62 27.09
C LYS A 21 8.29 -11.47 25.99
N PRO A 22 9.58 -11.32 26.33
CA PRO A 22 10.66 -11.25 25.33
C PRO A 22 10.68 -12.44 24.36
N GLU A 23 10.29 -13.63 24.85
CA GLU A 23 10.17 -14.85 24.03
C GLU A 23 9.13 -14.70 22.90
N GLU A 24 8.01 -14.03 23.16
CA GLU A 24 6.94 -13.83 22.16
C GLU A 24 7.38 -12.85 21.07
N ILE A 25 8.13 -11.81 21.44
CA ILE A 25 8.76 -10.88 20.49
C ILE A 25 9.76 -11.65 19.61
N GLN A 26 10.62 -12.47 20.21
CA GLN A 26 11.61 -13.25 19.47
C GLN A 26 10.96 -14.23 18.48
N ILE A 27 9.84 -14.87 18.86
CA ILE A 27 9.09 -15.75 17.97
C ILE A 27 8.54 -14.97 16.76
N ALA A 28 7.98 -13.78 17.00
CA ALA A 28 7.46 -12.93 15.94
C ALA A 28 8.58 -12.43 15.00
N GLU A 29 9.74 -12.03 15.54
CA GLU A 29 10.91 -11.62 14.74
C GLU A 29 11.49 -12.78 13.92
N ASN A 30 11.56 -13.98 14.49
CA ASN A 30 11.98 -15.18 13.77
C ASN A 30 11.02 -15.53 12.63
N ARG A 31 9.70 -15.35 12.82
CA ARG A 31 8.69 -15.56 11.77
C ARG A 31 8.91 -14.60 10.60
N ILE A 32 9.14 -13.32 10.87
CA ILE A 32 9.43 -12.31 9.83
C ILE A 32 10.69 -12.70 9.05
N THR A 33 11.77 -13.04 9.77
CA THR A 33 13.05 -13.46 9.17
C THR A 33 12.87 -14.70 8.28
N ALA A 34 12.07 -15.68 8.72
CA ALA A 34 11.80 -16.88 7.95
C ALA A 34 11.05 -16.57 6.65
N ILE A 35 10.06 -15.68 6.68
CA ILE A 35 9.32 -15.25 5.48
C ILE A 35 10.22 -14.43 4.54
N GLN A 36 11.07 -13.54 5.07
CA GLN A 36 12.01 -12.74 4.27
C GLN A 36 13.04 -13.62 3.53
N ASN A 37 13.46 -14.73 4.14
CA ASN A 37 14.42 -15.65 3.54
C ASN A 37 13.82 -16.56 2.47
N GLN A 38 12.50 -16.57 2.29
CA GLN A 38 11.87 -17.26 1.15
C GLN A 38 12.11 -16.40 -0.09
N GLN A 39 13.17 -16.70 -0.84
CA GLN A 39 13.55 -16.01 -2.07
C GLN A 39 12.49 -16.22 -3.16
N SER A 40 11.48 -15.36 -3.21
CA SER A 40 10.58 -15.21 -4.35
C SER A 40 10.85 -13.88 -5.04
N GLU A 41 10.53 -13.78 -6.33
CA GLU A 41 10.49 -12.47 -6.99
C GLU A 41 9.50 -11.54 -6.26
N PRO A 42 9.87 -10.27 -6.03
CA PRO A 42 8.99 -9.35 -5.33
C PRO A 42 7.78 -9.02 -6.22
N SER A 43 6.59 -9.08 -5.65
CA SER A 43 5.39 -8.55 -6.29
C SER A 43 5.50 -7.03 -6.45
N GLU A 44 4.64 -6.44 -7.30
CA GLU A 44 4.59 -4.97 -7.40
C GLU A 44 4.18 -4.33 -6.07
N MET A 45 3.36 -5.02 -5.26
CA MET A 45 2.99 -4.56 -3.93
C MET A 45 4.20 -4.55 -2.99
N ALA A 46 5.07 -5.55 -3.05
CA ALA A 46 6.30 -5.59 -2.27
C ALA A 46 7.26 -4.45 -2.67
N LEU A 47 7.37 -4.15 -3.97
CA LEU A 47 8.18 -3.03 -4.46
C LEU A 47 7.62 -1.66 -4.04
N ILE A 48 6.29 -1.47 -4.10
CA ILE A 48 5.64 -0.26 -3.56
C ILE A 48 5.87 -0.12 -2.06
N ARG A 49 5.77 -1.22 -1.31
CA ARG A 49 6.08 -1.24 0.13
C ARG A 49 7.51 -0.79 0.41
N ASN A 50 8.48 -1.22 -0.41
CA ASN A 50 9.86 -0.79 -0.28
C ASN A 50 10.00 0.73 -0.54
N LEU A 51 9.37 1.26 -1.59
CA LEU A 51 9.33 2.70 -1.83
C LEU A 51 8.72 3.46 -0.65
N HIS A 52 7.59 2.98 -0.10
CA HIS A 52 6.96 3.57 1.07
C HIS A 52 7.90 3.56 2.29
N TRP A 53 8.57 2.44 2.54
CA TRP A 53 9.52 2.31 3.65
C TRP A 53 10.67 3.32 3.55
N TRP A 54 11.29 3.42 2.38
CA TRP A 54 12.43 4.31 2.16
C TRP A 54 12.07 5.79 2.02
N THR A 55 10.78 6.12 2.05
CA THR A 55 10.29 7.50 1.93
C THR A 55 9.45 7.90 3.14
N VAL A 56 8.21 7.44 3.22
CA VAL A 56 7.25 7.84 4.26
C VAL A 56 7.71 7.42 5.65
N GLU A 57 8.34 6.25 5.80
CA GLU A 57 8.79 5.74 7.10
C GLU A 57 10.20 6.19 7.47
N TYR A 58 11.17 6.01 6.56
CA TYR A 58 12.61 6.23 6.81
C TYR A 58 13.25 7.21 5.81
N GLY A 59 12.49 8.12 5.22
CA GLY A 59 13.00 9.07 4.23
C GLY A 59 13.72 10.29 4.82
N LEU A 60 14.73 10.74 4.07
CA LEU A 60 15.46 11.99 4.29
C LEU A 60 15.25 12.96 3.13
N ILE A 61 15.30 14.26 3.39
CA ILE A 61 15.10 15.33 2.41
C ILE A 61 16.27 16.33 2.40
N GLY A 62 16.61 16.89 1.24
CA GLY A 62 17.70 17.85 1.05
C GLY A 62 18.84 17.29 0.23
N THR A 63 20.07 17.39 0.73
CA THR A 63 21.27 16.86 0.03
C THR A 63 21.87 15.71 0.82
N THR A 64 22.62 14.81 0.17
CA THR A 64 23.30 13.70 0.86
C THR A 64 24.27 14.17 1.94
N ASP A 65 24.85 15.36 1.77
CA ASP A 65 25.80 15.97 2.70
C ASP A 65 25.12 16.72 3.85
N ASN A 66 23.88 17.19 3.63
CA ASN A 66 23.09 17.91 4.62
C ASN A 66 21.61 17.52 4.54
N PRO A 67 21.27 16.29 4.97
CA PRO A 67 19.89 15.80 4.95
C PRO A 67 19.09 16.30 6.16
N ARG A 68 17.78 16.29 6.04
CA ARG A 68 16.81 16.49 7.12
C ARG A 68 15.84 15.31 7.17
N ILE A 69 15.26 15.04 8.33
CA ILE A 69 14.32 13.94 8.52
C ILE A 69 12.91 14.38 8.09
N TYR A 70 12.22 13.53 7.34
CA TYR A 70 10.76 13.63 7.19
C TYR A 70 10.03 12.30 7.41
N GLY A 71 10.74 11.17 7.41
CA GLY A 71 10.18 9.85 7.65
C GLY A 71 9.57 9.71 9.06
N ALA A 72 8.36 9.17 9.14
CA ALA A 72 7.60 9.03 10.37
C ALA A 72 8.27 8.09 11.40
N GLY A 73 8.83 6.98 10.93
CA GLY A 73 9.58 6.03 11.76
C GLY A 73 10.76 6.70 12.44
N LEU A 74 11.55 7.47 11.68
CA LEU A 74 12.67 8.25 12.23
C LEU A 74 12.18 9.30 13.24
N LEU A 75 11.16 10.10 12.88
CA LEU A 75 10.65 11.18 13.75
C LEU A 75 10.02 10.68 15.06
N SER A 76 9.49 9.46 15.08
CA SER A 76 8.91 8.85 16.28
C SER A 76 9.94 8.18 17.19
N SER A 77 11.17 7.97 16.70
CA SER A 77 12.25 7.28 17.39
C SER A 77 13.44 8.22 17.61
N ILE A 78 13.53 8.84 18.80
CA ILE A 78 14.60 9.82 19.11
C ILE A 78 15.99 9.20 18.91
N GLY A 79 16.18 7.95 19.33
CA GLY A 79 17.47 7.25 19.17
C GLY A 79 17.85 7.02 17.71
N GLU A 80 16.90 6.65 16.84
CA GLU A 80 17.16 6.47 15.42
C GLU A 80 17.27 7.79 14.67
N SER A 81 16.55 8.83 15.09
CA SER A 81 16.72 10.20 14.59
C SER A 81 18.16 10.68 14.75
N ASP A 82 18.76 10.51 15.93
CA ASP A 82 20.15 10.91 16.16
C ASP A 82 21.13 10.00 15.42
N TRP A 83 20.92 8.67 15.48
CA TRP A 83 21.78 7.69 14.83
C TRP A 83 21.81 7.85 13.30
N CYS A 84 20.67 8.14 12.68
CA CYS A 84 20.59 8.27 11.23
C CYS A 84 21.39 9.46 10.68
N MET A 85 21.71 10.44 11.54
CA MET A 85 22.52 11.60 11.18
C MET A 85 24.03 11.36 11.27
N THR A 86 24.49 10.24 11.82
CA THR A 86 25.93 9.93 11.93
C THR A 86 26.50 9.39 10.62
N GLU A 87 27.82 9.38 10.47
CA GLU A 87 28.48 8.80 9.28
C GLU A 87 28.33 7.27 9.17
N GLN A 88 27.80 6.60 10.20
CA GLN A 88 27.61 5.13 10.21
C GLN A 88 26.45 4.70 9.31
N VAL A 89 25.47 5.57 9.10
CA VAL A 89 24.34 5.32 8.18
C VAL A 89 24.66 5.94 6.83
N LYS A 90 24.65 5.15 5.75
CA LYS A 90 24.92 5.66 4.40
C LYS A 90 23.75 6.50 3.88
N LYS A 91 24.04 7.67 3.29
CA LYS A 91 23.05 8.55 2.65
C LYS A 91 23.17 8.36 1.15
N LEU A 92 22.15 7.79 0.53
CA LEU A 92 22.10 7.57 -0.91
C LEU A 92 21.11 8.54 -1.55
N PRO A 93 21.35 9.02 -2.78
CA PRO A 93 20.32 9.74 -3.52
C PRO A 93 19.11 8.83 -3.74
N TYR A 94 17.91 9.36 -3.56
CA TYR A 94 16.67 8.63 -3.85
C TYR A 94 16.48 8.44 -5.37
N GLY A 95 15.89 7.31 -5.76
CA GLY A 95 15.61 6.97 -7.15
C GLY A 95 14.76 5.69 -7.25
N PRO A 96 14.32 5.29 -8.47
CA PRO A 96 13.48 4.10 -8.68
C PRO A 96 14.09 2.80 -8.15
N GLU A 97 15.41 2.71 -8.05
CA GLU A 97 16.15 1.58 -7.48
C GLU A 97 15.79 1.30 -6.02
N ALA A 98 15.29 2.29 -5.28
CA ALA A 98 14.83 2.12 -3.90
C ALA A 98 13.68 1.09 -3.80
N ALA A 99 12.90 0.89 -4.86
CA ALA A 99 11.87 -0.15 -4.91
C ALA A 99 12.44 -1.56 -4.74
N PHE A 100 13.67 -1.79 -5.21
CA PHE A 100 14.34 -3.08 -5.20
C PHE A 100 15.27 -3.25 -3.99
N GLN A 101 15.34 -2.25 -3.11
CA GLN A 101 16.15 -2.33 -1.90
C GLN A 101 15.32 -2.93 -0.76
N ASP A 102 15.71 -4.13 -0.32
CA ASP A 102 15.12 -4.79 0.85
C ASP A 102 15.53 -4.11 2.15
N PHE A 103 14.70 -4.26 3.18
CA PHE A 103 14.89 -3.72 4.52
C PHE A 103 14.60 -4.75 5.63
N ASP A 104 15.25 -4.56 6.78
CA ASP A 104 15.02 -5.34 8.00
C ASP A 104 14.36 -4.43 9.04
N ILE A 105 13.10 -4.74 9.40
CA ILE A 105 12.33 -3.95 10.37
C ILE A 105 12.80 -4.15 11.81
N THR A 106 13.62 -5.17 12.07
CA THR A 106 14.05 -5.55 13.43
C THR A 106 15.34 -4.86 13.85
N LYS A 107 16.03 -4.18 12.93
CA LYS A 107 17.34 -3.57 13.14
C LYS A 107 17.38 -2.13 12.65
N PRO A 108 18.31 -1.31 13.20
CA PRO A 108 18.60 0.01 12.64
C PRO A 108 18.99 -0.08 11.17
N GLN A 109 18.50 0.86 10.37
CA GLN A 109 18.72 0.84 8.93
C GLN A 109 20.18 1.19 8.59
N PRO A 110 20.90 0.37 7.79
CA PRO A 110 22.31 0.60 7.45
C PRO A 110 22.51 1.73 6.43
N GLN A 111 21.45 2.06 5.69
CA GLN A 111 21.41 3.09 4.68
C GLN A 111 20.04 3.74 4.65
N LEU A 112 19.98 4.98 4.18
CA LEU A 112 18.76 5.74 3.96
C LEU A 112 18.85 6.50 2.64
N PHE A 113 17.69 6.84 2.08
CA PHE A 113 17.59 7.58 0.83
C PHE A 113 17.25 9.06 1.09
N VAL A 114 17.89 9.93 0.32
CA VAL A 114 17.75 11.38 0.39
C VAL A 114 17.10 11.87 -0.90
N THR A 115 15.90 12.44 -0.80
CA THR A 115 15.23 13.13 -1.90
C THR A 115 15.55 14.63 -1.87
N PRO A 116 15.75 15.32 -3.01
CA PRO A 116 15.92 16.78 -3.00
C PRO A 116 14.67 17.50 -2.48
N ASP A 117 13.49 17.06 -2.90
CA ASP A 117 12.20 17.63 -2.52
C ASP A 117 11.05 16.61 -2.67
N PHE A 118 9.83 17.01 -2.31
CA PHE A 118 8.64 16.16 -2.43
C PHE A 118 8.16 15.99 -3.88
N ALA A 119 8.45 16.93 -4.77
CA ALA A 119 8.04 16.81 -6.17
C ALA A 119 8.81 15.68 -6.86
N TYR A 120 10.09 15.53 -6.53
CA TYR A 120 10.90 14.43 -7.01
C TYR A 120 10.41 13.06 -6.52
N LEU A 121 9.91 12.96 -5.27
CA LEU A 121 9.26 11.73 -4.80
C LEU A 121 8.07 11.33 -5.66
N CYS A 122 7.19 12.29 -5.97
CA CYS A 122 6.05 12.06 -6.85
C CYS A 122 6.50 11.63 -8.25
N GLN A 123 7.52 12.27 -8.79
CA GLN A 123 8.08 11.91 -10.10
C GLN A 123 8.57 10.45 -10.13
N VAL A 124 9.38 10.04 -9.16
CA VAL A 124 9.89 8.66 -9.08
C VAL A 124 8.75 7.64 -8.92
N LEU A 125 7.71 7.98 -8.16
CA LEU A 125 6.54 7.12 -8.02
C LEU A 125 5.77 6.97 -9.34
N GLU A 126 5.60 8.05 -10.10
CA GLU A 126 4.99 8.03 -11.43
C GLU A 126 5.82 7.23 -12.44
N GLU A 127 7.14 7.44 -12.47
CA GLU A 127 8.08 6.67 -13.28
C GLU A 127 8.01 5.17 -12.95
N PHE A 128 7.93 4.84 -11.65
CA PHE A 128 7.77 3.46 -11.21
C PHE A 128 6.41 2.87 -11.63
N ALA A 129 5.32 3.63 -11.46
CA ALA A 129 3.97 3.22 -11.85
C ALA A 129 3.88 2.93 -13.37
N ASP A 130 4.62 3.67 -14.20
CA ASP A 130 4.71 3.41 -15.65
C ASP A 130 5.40 2.08 -15.98
N THR A 131 6.11 1.45 -15.05
CA THR A 131 6.69 0.11 -15.24
C THR A 131 5.75 -1.02 -14.83
N MET A 132 4.68 -0.70 -14.09
CA MET A 132 3.79 -1.68 -13.47
C MET A 132 2.76 -2.24 -14.45
N ALA A 133 2.26 -3.44 -14.13
CA ALA A 133 1.14 -4.10 -14.81
C ALA A 133 -0.11 -3.21 -14.84
N LEU A 134 -0.31 -2.37 -13.81
CA LEU A 134 -1.39 -1.41 -13.74
C LEU A 134 -1.42 -0.43 -14.94
N ARG A 135 -0.27 -0.04 -15.49
CA ARG A 135 -0.20 0.90 -16.64
C ARG A 135 0.28 0.27 -17.95
N LYS A 136 0.86 -0.93 -17.89
CA LYS A 136 1.39 -1.64 -19.06
C LYS A 136 0.49 -2.79 -19.52
N GLY A 137 -0.27 -3.40 -18.62
CA GLY A 137 -1.10 -4.55 -18.91
C GLY A 137 -0.34 -5.67 -19.63
N GLY A 138 -0.90 -6.08 -20.78
CA GLY A 138 -0.32 -7.07 -21.67
C GLY A 138 -0.07 -8.43 -21.02
N HIS A 139 0.82 -9.21 -21.63
CA HIS A 139 1.13 -10.56 -21.14
C HIS A 139 1.81 -10.53 -19.77
N ARG A 140 2.62 -9.49 -19.46
CA ARG A 140 3.32 -9.37 -18.18
C ARG A 140 2.33 -9.21 -17.03
N GLY A 141 1.35 -8.32 -17.20
CA GLY A 141 0.30 -8.13 -16.21
C GLY A 141 -0.57 -9.36 -16.03
N LEU A 142 -1.01 -9.98 -17.12
CA LEU A 142 -1.81 -11.21 -17.05
C LEU A 142 -1.04 -12.39 -16.44
N THR A 143 0.27 -12.50 -16.69
CA THR A 143 1.14 -13.52 -16.05
C THR A 143 1.12 -13.36 -14.54
N LYS A 144 1.30 -12.13 -14.03
CA LYS A 144 1.24 -11.84 -12.58
C LYS A 144 -0.11 -12.21 -11.98
N LEU A 145 -1.21 -11.95 -12.69
CA LEU A 145 -2.54 -12.34 -12.23
C LEU A 145 -2.70 -13.87 -12.16
N ILE A 146 -2.26 -14.60 -13.18
CA ILE A 146 -2.30 -16.08 -13.21
C ILE A 146 -1.45 -16.68 -12.08
N GLU A 147 -0.24 -16.17 -11.88
CA GLU A 147 0.67 -16.61 -10.82
C GLU A 147 0.13 -16.29 -9.42
N SER A 148 -0.62 -15.19 -9.28
CA SER A 148 -1.20 -14.80 -7.99
C SER A 148 -2.28 -15.77 -7.50
N GLN A 149 -2.98 -16.46 -8.42
CA GLN A 149 -4.16 -17.31 -8.14
C GLN A 149 -5.28 -16.60 -7.36
N ASN A 150 -5.23 -15.26 -7.30
CA ASN A 150 -6.16 -14.43 -6.56
C ASN A 150 -7.10 -13.70 -7.52
N LEU A 151 -8.13 -13.09 -6.94
CA LEU A 151 -9.01 -12.18 -7.66
C LEU A 151 -8.20 -10.99 -8.19
N GLY A 152 -8.29 -10.78 -9.51
CA GLY A 152 -7.70 -9.63 -10.16
C GLY A 152 -8.56 -9.17 -11.32
N THR A 153 -8.10 -8.11 -11.97
CA THR A 153 -8.81 -7.46 -13.07
C THR A 153 -7.85 -7.20 -14.21
N ILE A 154 -8.32 -7.43 -15.44
CA ILE A 154 -7.71 -6.86 -16.64
C ILE A 154 -8.64 -5.80 -17.24
N GLU A 155 -8.06 -4.76 -17.82
CA GLU A 155 -8.77 -3.78 -18.64
C GLU A 155 -8.34 -3.91 -20.10
N LEU A 156 -9.32 -4.02 -20.99
CA LEU A 156 -9.10 -4.06 -22.43
C LEU A 156 -9.02 -2.65 -23.01
N SER A 157 -8.52 -2.53 -24.24
CA SER A 157 -8.42 -1.25 -24.97
C SER A 157 -9.74 -0.50 -25.14
N THR A 158 -10.88 -1.18 -24.98
CA THR A 158 -12.23 -0.61 -25.01
C THR A 158 -12.70 -0.04 -23.66
N GLY A 159 -11.87 -0.16 -22.61
CA GLY A 159 -12.23 0.15 -21.22
C GLY A 159 -13.08 -0.92 -20.54
N LEU A 160 -13.37 -2.05 -21.22
CA LEU A 160 -14.03 -3.20 -20.60
C LEU A 160 -13.08 -3.82 -19.58
N GLN A 161 -13.57 -3.97 -18.35
CA GLN A 161 -12.85 -4.54 -17.23
C GLN A 161 -13.42 -5.93 -16.94
N ILE A 162 -12.54 -6.93 -16.77
CA ILE A 162 -12.93 -8.31 -16.46
C ILE A 162 -12.26 -8.69 -15.14
N SER A 163 -13.09 -8.94 -14.12
CA SER A 163 -12.65 -9.28 -12.76
C SER A 163 -12.88 -10.76 -12.48
N GLY A 164 -11.85 -11.51 -12.11
CA GLY A 164 -11.95 -12.93 -11.79
C GLY A 164 -10.60 -13.55 -11.44
N VAL A 165 -10.57 -14.87 -11.25
CA VAL A 165 -9.31 -15.62 -11.04
C VAL A 165 -8.80 -16.12 -12.40
N PHE A 166 -7.71 -15.53 -12.89
CA PHE A 166 -7.13 -15.87 -14.20
C PHE A 166 -6.35 -17.18 -14.14
N THR A 167 -6.57 -18.07 -15.10
CA THR A 167 -5.96 -19.42 -15.10
C THR A 167 -5.17 -19.74 -16.37
N ARG A 168 -5.49 -19.09 -17.49
CA ARG A 168 -4.84 -19.39 -18.78
C ARG A 168 -4.72 -18.15 -19.65
N MET A 169 -3.62 -18.09 -20.40
CA MET A 169 -3.44 -17.17 -21.52
C MET A 169 -2.84 -17.88 -22.73
N LEU A 170 -3.14 -17.40 -23.93
CA LEU A 170 -2.42 -17.75 -25.15
C LEU A 170 -1.78 -16.50 -25.74
N LYS A 171 -0.60 -16.68 -26.35
CA LYS A 171 0.19 -15.60 -26.96
C LYS A 171 0.48 -15.90 -28.42
N ASN A 172 0.66 -14.84 -29.22
CA ASN A 172 1.27 -14.94 -30.55
C ASN A 172 2.81 -14.90 -30.46
N GLU A 173 3.47 -14.90 -31.62
CA GLU A 173 4.94 -14.88 -31.72
C GLU A 173 5.55 -13.57 -31.18
N ASP A 174 4.79 -12.48 -31.20
CA ASP A 174 5.17 -11.15 -30.71
C ASP A 174 4.90 -10.93 -29.21
N ASN A 175 4.50 -11.99 -28.47
CA ASN A 175 4.08 -11.94 -27.06
C ASN A 175 2.81 -11.12 -26.77
N GLU A 176 2.02 -10.79 -27.77
CA GLU A 176 0.70 -10.22 -27.56
C GLU A 176 -0.25 -11.32 -27.05
N VAL A 177 -1.08 -10.97 -26.06
CA VAL A 177 -2.11 -11.89 -25.56
C VAL A 177 -3.21 -11.93 -26.60
N ILE A 178 -3.58 -13.15 -27.02
CA ILE A 178 -4.63 -13.38 -28.03
C ILE A 178 -5.86 -14.08 -27.44
N TYR A 179 -5.74 -14.59 -26.22
CA TYR A 179 -6.82 -15.26 -25.48
C TYR A 179 -6.51 -15.29 -23.99
N PHE A 180 -7.53 -15.16 -23.16
CA PHE A 180 -7.46 -15.34 -21.71
C PHE A 180 -8.64 -16.17 -21.20
N GLU A 181 -8.48 -16.75 -20.01
CA GLU A 181 -9.51 -17.50 -19.30
C GLU A 181 -9.44 -17.22 -17.80
N THR A 182 -10.62 -17.04 -17.20
CA THR A 182 -10.82 -17.04 -15.76
C THR A 182 -11.57 -18.31 -15.34
N GLN A 183 -11.46 -18.65 -14.05
CA GLN A 183 -12.19 -19.74 -13.43
C GLN A 183 -13.04 -19.22 -12.27
N GLY A 184 -14.22 -19.81 -12.10
CA GLY A 184 -15.14 -19.45 -11.01
C GLY A 184 -15.82 -18.10 -11.23
N PRO A 185 -16.40 -17.50 -10.19
CA PRO A 185 -17.15 -16.25 -10.29
C PRO A 185 -16.36 -15.16 -11.01
N THR A 186 -16.95 -14.59 -12.07
CA THR A 186 -16.35 -13.51 -12.86
C THR A 186 -17.37 -12.40 -13.07
N ALA A 187 -16.93 -11.15 -13.03
CA ALA A 187 -17.78 -9.99 -13.30
C ALA A 187 -17.14 -9.12 -14.38
N LEU A 188 -17.98 -8.59 -15.27
CA LEU A 188 -17.59 -7.60 -16.27
C LEU A 188 -18.03 -6.22 -15.79
N SER A 189 -17.14 -5.24 -15.93
CA SER A 189 -17.35 -3.88 -15.47
C SER A 189 -16.89 -2.87 -16.52
N PHE A 190 -17.40 -1.65 -16.42
CA PHE A 190 -16.92 -0.52 -17.19
C PHE A 190 -16.84 0.70 -16.29
N ARG A 191 -15.65 1.29 -16.15
CA ARG A 191 -15.37 2.39 -15.21
C ARG A 191 -15.79 2.04 -13.78
N GLU A 192 -15.29 0.92 -13.27
CA GLU A 192 -15.46 0.50 -11.86
C GLU A 192 -16.93 0.25 -11.48
N ARG A 193 -17.77 -0.11 -12.47
CA ARG A 193 -19.18 -0.43 -12.29
C ARG A 193 -19.53 -1.69 -13.07
N GLU A 194 -20.15 -2.64 -12.38
CA GLU A 194 -20.63 -3.88 -12.98
C GLU A 194 -21.60 -3.60 -14.15
N LEU A 195 -21.42 -4.32 -15.25
CA LEU A 195 -22.34 -4.30 -16.36
C LEU A 195 -23.60 -5.08 -16.01
N VAL A 196 -24.76 -4.48 -16.24
CA VAL A 196 -26.07 -5.10 -15.95
C VAL A 196 -26.18 -6.44 -16.67
N GLY A 197 -26.37 -7.52 -15.89
CA GLY A 197 -26.50 -8.87 -16.42
C GLY A 197 -25.19 -9.57 -16.73
N HIS A 198 -24.03 -9.02 -16.34
CA HIS A 198 -22.72 -9.65 -16.52
C HIS A 198 -21.89 -9.70 -15.23
N GLY A 199 -22.57 -9.79 -14.08
CA GLY A 199 -21.95 -10.04 -12.79
C GLY A 199 -21.62 -11.51 -12.52
N VAL A 200 -21.21 -11.79 -11.29
CA VAL A 200 -20.83 -13.12 -10.80
C VAL A 200 -21.95 -14.17 -10.90
N GLU A 201 -23.22 -13.74 -10.87
CA GLU A 201 -24.37 -14.63 -11.03
C GLU A 201 -24.52 -15.13 -12.48
N THR A 202 -24.12 -14.30 -13.46
CA THR A 202 -24.16 -14.65 -14.89
C THR A 202 -22.98 -15.53 -15.28
N HIS A 203 -21.80 -15.27 -14.71
CA HIS A 203 -20.57 -15.98 -15.03
C HIS A 203 -20.01 -16.75 -13.81
N PRO A 204 -20.74 -17.73 -13.25
CA PRO A 204 -20.31 -18.43 -12.03
C PRO A 204 -19.13 -19.38 -12.26
N ASN A 205 -18.89 -19.79 -13.51
CA ASN A 205 -17.89 -20.79 -13.88
C ASN A 205 -16.64 -20.19 -14.53
N GLY A 206 -16.60 -18.87 -14.72
CA GLY A 206 -15.50 -18.17 -15.36
C GLY A 206 -15.93 -17.50 -16.65
N PHE A 207 -14.98 -16.77 -17.23
CA PHE A 207 -15.13 -16.05 -18.48
C PHE A 207 -13.92 -16.32 -19.35
N ARG A 208 -14.12 -16.33 -20.66
CA ARG A 208 -13.03 -16.54 -21.62
C ARG A 208 -13.29 -15.73 -22.86
N SER A 209 -12.24 -15.20 -23.45
CA SER A 209 -12.37 -14.50 -24.73
C SER A 209 -11.08 -14.47 -25.51
N PRO A 210 -11.16 -14.62 -26.84
CA PRO A 210 -10.09 -14.16 -27.70
C PRO A 210 -10.04 -12.62 -27.70
N ILE A 211 -8.85 -12.07 -27.93
CA ILE A 211 -8.62 -10.64 -28.07
C ILE A 211 -7.66 -10.39 -29.25
N GLY A 212 -7.72 -9.19 -29.82
CA GLY A 212 -6.88 -8.79 -30.95
C GLY A 212 -7.66 -8.26 -32.14
N LYS A 213 -6.97 -8.10 -33.27
CA LYS A 213 -7.56 -7.59 -34.51
C LYS A 213 -8.17 -8.70 -35.35
N LEU A 214 -9.22 -8.34 -36.09
CA LEU A 214 -9.80 -9.21 -37.10
C LEU A 214 -8.93 -9.23 -38.35
N LYS A 215 -8.75 -10.43 -38.92
CA LYS A 215 -7.97 -10.62 -40.14
C LYS A 215 -8.68 -9.98 -41.34
N GLY A 216 -7.95 -9.12 -42.05
CA GLY A 216 -8.44 -8.49 -43.28
C GLY A 216 -9.40 -7.31 -43.06
N ILE A 217 -9.56 -6.83 -41.82
CA ILE A 217 -10.38 -5.65 -41.51
C ILE A 217 -9.54 -4.59 -40.79
N ASN A 218 -9.37 -3.43 -41.43
CA ASN A 218 -8.57 -2.33 -40.88
C ASN A 218 -9.29 -1.55 -39.78
N LEU A 219 -10.63 -1.54 -39.78
CA LEU A 219 -11.42 -0.87 -38.75
C LEU A 219 -11.56 -1.81 -37.55
N ALA A 220 -11.10 -1.37 -36.39
CA ALA A 220 -11.24 -2.14 -35.17
C ALA A 220 -12.74 -2.38 -34.85
N ILE A 221 -13.08 -3.58 -34.39
CA ILE A 221 -14.49 -4.00 -34.23
C ILE A 221 -15.22 -3.12 -33.21
N GLU A 222 -14.50 -2.60 -32.21
CA GLU A 222 -14.99 -1.62 -31.24
C GLU A 222 -15.50 -0.33 -31.88
N ASN A 223 -14.91 0.09 -33.00
CA ASN A 223 -15.22 1.34 -33.69
C ASN A 223 -16.24 1.17 -34.83
N MET A 224 -16.72 -0.05 -35.09
CA MET A 224 -17.67 -0.30 -36.16
C MET A 224 -19.04 0.26 -35.81
N SER A 225 -19.61 1.08 -36.69
CA SER A 225 -21.01 1.48 -36.61
C SER A 225 -21.93 0.30 -37.00
N PRO A 226 -23.24 0.36 -36.73
CA PRO A 226 -24.19 -0.63 -37.23
C PRO A 226 -24.18 -0.80 -38.76
N ARG A 227 -23.74 0.23 -39.52
CA ARG A 227 -23.60 0.12 -40.97
C ARG A 227 -22.33 -0.64 -41.36
N ASP A 228 -21.24 -0.41 -40.64
CA ASP A 228 -19.97 -1.10 -40.87
C ASP A 228 -20.09 -2.58 -40.52
N LEU A 229 -20.73 -2.90 -39.39
CA LEU A 229 -21.04 -4.28 -39.00
C LEU A 229 -21.80 -5.02 -40.12
N LYS A 230 -22.84 -4.40 -40.67
CA LYS A 230 -23.58 -4.98 -41.81
C LYS A 230 -22.72 -5.13 -43.06
N ALA A 231 -21.80 -4.20 -43.33
CA ALA A 231 -20.89 -4.30 -44.48
C ALA A 231 -19.90 -5.47 -44.34
N TYR A 232 -19.59 -5.89 -43.10
CA TYR A 232 -18.77 -7.06 -42.78
C TYR A 232 -19.59 -8.32 -42.44
N ASN A 233 -20.87 -8.36 -42.82
CA ASN A 233 -21.80 -9.48 -42.57
C ASN A 233 -22.07 -9.79 -41.09
N PHE A 234 -21.90 -8.80 -40.20
CA PHE A 234 -22.38 -8.89 -38.83
C PHE A 234 -23.85 -8.48 -38.77
N TYR A 235 -24.74 -9.45 -39.01
CA TYR A 235 -26.19 -9.30 -38.89
C TYR A 235 -26.69 -9.98 -37.61
N ASP A 236 -27.65 -9.35 -36.94
CA ASP A 236 -28.29 -9.94 -35.77
C ASP A 236 -29.17 -11.13 -36.20
N GLY A 237 -29.05 -12.25 -35.49
CA GLY A 237 -29.77 -13.49 -35.76
C GLY A 237 -29.21 -14.34 -36.90
N GLU A 238 -28.13 -13.91 -37.56
CA GLU A 238 -27.45 -14.70 -38.60
C GLU A 238 -26.18 -15.37 -38.06
N CYS A 239 -25.78 -16.46 -38.73
CA CYS A 239 -24.51 -17.11 -38.46
C CYS A 239 -23.37 -16.27 -39.03
N ILE A 240 -22.43 -15.89 -38.18
CA ILE A 240 -21.24 -15.13 -38.53
C ILE A 240 -20.04 -16.04 -38.33
N GLU A 241 -19.08 -15.97 -39.25
CA GLU A 241 -17.77 -16.59 -39.11
C GLU A 241 -16.68 -15.56 -39.43
N PHE A 242 -15.70 -15.44 -38.54
CA PHE A 242 -14.55 -14.55 -38.72
C PHE A 242 -13.29 -15.12 -38.08
N GLU A 243 -12.14 -14.62 -38.52
CA GLU A 243 -10.82 -15.02 -38.07
C GLU A 243 -10.06 -13.81 -37.52
N TYR A 244 -9.37 -13.97 -36.38
CA TYR A 244 -8.42 -13.00 -35.86
C TYR A 244 -7.09 -13.08 -36.62
N GLU A 245 -6.30 -12.00 -36.62
CA GLU A 245 -4.92 -12.03 -37.18
C GLU A 245 -4.05 -13.09 -36.49
N SER A 246 -4.37 -13.44 -35.25
CA SER A 246 -3.75 -14.52 -34.49
C SER A 246 -4.05 -15.94 -35.02
N GLY A 247 -5.04 -16.09 -35.90
CA GLY A 247 -5.52 -17.37 -36.41
C GLY A 247 -6.59 -18.06 -35.55
N ILE A 248 -7.15 -17.36 -34.55
CA ILE A 248 -8.34 -17.82 -33.83
C ILE A 248 -9.57 -17.61 -34.71
N THR A 249 -10.37 -18.65 -34.91
CA THR A 249 -11.63 -18.58 -35.65
C THR A 249 -12.81 -18.61 -34.69
N VAL A 250 -13.78 -17.71 -34.90
CA VAL A 250 -15.04 -17.65 -34.16
C VAL A 250 -16.18 -17.84 -35.15
N SER A 251 -17.10 -18.76 -34.84
CA SER A 251 -18.33 -18.96 -35.62
C SER A 251 -19.51 -19.13 -34.68
N GLY A 252 -20.64 -18.50 -34.98
CA GLY A 252 -21.86 -18.60 -34.16
C GLY A 252 -22.94 -17.64 -34.62
N ILE A 253 -24.12 -17.73 -33.99
CA ILE A 253 -25.25 -16.86 -34.30
C ILE A 253 -25.18 -15.64 -33.38
N ASN A 254 -25.10 -14.43 -33.96
CA ASN A 254 -25.08 -13.19 -33.19
C ASN A 254 -26.46 -12.92 -32.57
N ILE A 255 -26.49 -12.69 -31.25
CA ILE A 255 -27.71 -12.35 -30.50
C ILE A 255 -27.84 -10.85 -30.34
N THR A 256 -26.84 -10.22 -29.73
CA THR A 256 -26.86 -8.80 -29.38
C THR A 256 -25.44 -8.29 -29.11
N GLY A 257 -25.26 -6.96 -29.13
CA GLY A 257 -24.02 -6.30 -28.75
C GLY A 257 -24.25 -5.19 -27.75
N MET A 258 -23.32 -5.02 -26.81
CA MET A 258 -23.31 -3.90 -25.86
C MET A 258 -22.27 -2.86 -26.25
N ARG A 259 -22.64 -1.58 -26.14
CA ARG A 259 -21.76 -0.45 -26.39
C ARG A 259 -21.52 0.37 -25.13
N ASN A 260 -20.34 0.97 -25.03
CA ASN A 260 -20.04 1.93 -23.98
C ASN A 260 -20.72 3.29 -24.26
N ILE A 261 -20.55 4.23 -23.32
CA ILE A 261 -21.12 5.58 -23.42
C ILE A 261 -20.55 6.42 -24.57
N GLN A 262 -19.39 6.05 -25.12
CA GLN A 262 -18.77 6.69 -26.28
C GLN A 262 -19.28 6.07 -27.61
N GLY A 263 -20.09 5.02 -27.53
CA GLY A 263 -20.64 4.31 -28.68
C GLY A 263 -19.75 3.20 -29.21
N GLU A 264 -18.65 2.87 -28.54
CA GLU A 264 -17.76 1.76 -28.93
C GLU A 264 -18.36 0.43 -28.49
N LEU A 265 -18.24 -0.60 -29.32
CA LEU A 265 -18.70 -1.95 -29.03
C LEU A 265 -17.75 -2.63 -28.05
N ILE A 266 -18.27 -3.08 -26.91
CA ILE A 266 -17.46 -3.67 -25.82
C ILE A 266 -17.75 -5.16 -25.60
N LEU A 267 -18.93 -5.63 -25.97
CA LEU A 267 -19.34 -7.03 -25.78
C LEU A 267 -20.24 -7.47 -26.93
N ILE A 268 -20.11 -8.70 -27.40
CA ILE A 268 -21.01 -9.33 -28.37
C ILE A 268 -21.42 -10.70 -27.86
N GLN A 269 -22.72 -10.99 -27.85
CA GLN A 269 -23.26 -12.25 -27.38
C GLN A 269 -23.59 -13.16 -28.56
N PHE A 270 -23.15 -14.42 -28.49
CA PHE A 270 -23.35 -15.45 -29.51
C PHE A 270 -24.06 -16.68 -28.94
N SER A 271 -24.98 -17.26 -29.71
CA SER A 271 -25.48 -18.62 -29.51
C SER A 271 -24.83 -19.60 -30.49
N GLU A 272 -24.84 -20.89 -30.13
CA GLU A 272 -24.25 -21.97 -30.92
C GLU A 272 -22.78 -21.70 -31.32
N CYS A 273 -22.04 -21.03 -30.42
CA CYS A 273 -20.71 -20.52 -30.74
C CYS A 273 -19.65 -21.61 -30.68
N THR A 274 -18.74 -21.60 -31.65
CA THR A 274 -17.54 -22.43 -31.70
C THR A 274 -16.33 -21.53 -31.86
N ILE A 275 -15.34 -21.70 -30.97
CA ILE A 275 -14.05 -21.00 -31.06
C ILE A 275 -12.94 -22.02 -31.19
N LYS A 276 -12.08 -21.86 -32.19
CA LYS A 276 -10.96 -22.76 -32.46
C LYS A 276 -9.64 -22.03 -32.63
N TYR A 277 -8.57 -22.67 -32.20
CA TYR A 277 -7.20 -22.22 -32.42
C TYR A 277 -6.27 -23.43 -32.62
N LYS A 278 -5.57 -23.50 -33.76
CA LYS A 278 -4.61 -24.58 -34.10
C LYS A 278 -5.17 -26.01 -33.87
N GLY A 279 -6.47 -26.21 -34.09
CA GLY A 279 -7.17 -27.50 -33.90
C GLY A 279 -7.72 -27.75 -32.49
N GLU A 280 -7.38 -26.91 -31.50
CA GLU A 280 -8.00 -26.92 -30.18
C GLU A 280 -9.33 -26.16 -30.18
N PHE A 281 -10.35 -26.68 -29.49
CA PHE A 281 -11.58 -25.95 -29.22
C PHE A 281 -11.41 -25.13 -27.93
N LEU A 282 -11.47 -23.80 -28.05
CA LEU A 282 -11.42 -22.87 -26.91
C LEU A 282 -12.81 -22.63 -26.31
N PHE A 283 -13.86 -22.80 -27.13
CA PHE A 283 -15.25 -22.78 -26.71
C PHE A 283 -16.07 -23.68 -27.65
N LYS A 284 -17.10 -24.33 -27.11
CA LYS A 284 -18.01 -25.17 -27.88
C LYS A 284 -19.48 -24.82 -27.62
N PRO A 285 -20.38 -25.08 -28.59
CA PRO A 285 -21.80 -24.75 -28.47
C PRO A 285 -22.47 -25.36 -27.23
N GLU A 286 -22.00 -26.54 -26.78
CA GLU A 286 -22.60 -27.23 -25.63
C GLU A 286 -22.32 -26.52 -24.30
N TRP A 287 -21.43 -25.52 -24.27
CA TRP A 287 -21.12 -24.72 -23.08
C TRP A 287 -22.08 -23.55 -22.89
N GLY A 288 -23.00 -23.33 -23.84
CA GLY A 288 -24.07 -22.35 -23.75
C GLY A 288 -23.79 -21.10 -24.57
N THR A 289 -24.35 -19.99 -24.11
CA THR A 289 -24.18 -18.68 -24.74
C THR A 289 -22.77 -18.17 -24.49
N PHE A 290 -22.15 -17.58 -25.52
CA PHE A 290 -20.80 -17.05 -25.46
C PHE A 290 -20.82 -15.53 -25.50
N ASP A 291 -20.21 -14.89 -24.50
CA ASP A 291 -20.01 -13.45 -24.48
C ASP A 291 -18.57 -13.13 -24.93
N LEU A 292 -18.44 -12.52 -26.10
CA LEU A 292 -17.19 -12.06 -26.68
C LEU A 292 -16.83 -10.68 -26.12
N ALA A 293 -15.81 -10.62 -25.28
CA ALA A 293 -15.20 -9.36 -24.86
C ALA A 293 -14.46 -8.72 -26.03
N VAL A 294 -14.88 -7.52 -26.40
CA VAL A 294 -14.26 -6.78 -27.51
C VAL A 294 -13.08 -5.98 -26.98
N GLY A 295 -11.90 -6.23 -27.54
CA GLY A 295 -10.70 -5.45 -27.27
C GLY A 295 -9.50 -5.94 -28.08
N ASN A 296 -8.67 -5.00 -28.50
CA ASN A 296 -7.45 -5.30 -29.24
C ASN A 296 -6.33 -5.80 -28.33
N GLN A 297 -6.21 -5.25 -27.12
CA GLN A 297 -5.13 -5.58 -26.19
C GLN A 297 -5.55 -5.33 -24.74
N ILE A 298 -4.79 -5.89 -23.81
CA ILE A 298 -4.90 -5.62 -22.37
C ILE A 298 -4.05 -4.39 -22.05
N VAL A 299 -4.68 -3.28 -21.65
CA VAL A 299 -3.99 -2.01 -21.33
C VAL A 299 -3.62 -1.89 -19.86
N SER A 300 -4.32 -2.61 -18.98
CA SER A 300 -4.06 -2.64 -17.54
C SER A 300 -4.34 -4.03 -16.96
N ALA A 301 -3.62 -4.39 -15.91
CA ALA A 301 -3.87 -5.57 -15.10
C ALA A 301 -3.52 -5.27 -13.64
N PHE A 302 -4.44 -5.51 -12.71
CA PHE A 302 -4.28 -5.17 -11.30
C PHE A 302 -5.00 -6.14 -10.35
N SER A 303 -4.60 -6.14 -9.08
CA SER A 303 -5.18 -7.00 -8.04
C SER A 303 -6.52 -6.45 -7.55
N GLY A 304 -7.45 -7.35 -7.24
CA GLY A 304 -8.80 -7.00 -6.78
C GLY A 304 -9.81 -6.82 -7.93
N PRO A 305 -11.09 -6.69 -7.59
CA PRO A 305 -12.15 -6.47 -8.58
C PRO A 305 -12.16 -5.02 -9.10
N ALA A 306 -12.75 -4.84 -10.27
CA ALA A 306 -13.03 -3.51 -10.82
C ALA A 306 -14.15 -2.79 -10.05
N ASP A 307 -15.22 -3.52 -9.70
CA ASP A 307 -16.32 -3.03 -8.87
C ASP A 307 -16.26 -3.74 -7.51
N ASP A 308 -16.04 -2.97 -6.44
CA ASP A 308 -15.94 -3.46 -5.06
C ASP A 308 -17.21 -4.19 -4.58
N TYR A 309 -18.36 -3.95 -5.24
CA TYR A 309 -19.64 -4.57 -4.88
C TYR A 309 -19.92 -5.89 -5.63
N SER A 310 -19.15 -6.21 -6.68
CA SER A 310 -19.36 -7.43 -7.46
C SER A 310 -18.94 -8.70 -6.72
N PHE A 311 -18.08 -8.58 -5.71
CA PHE A 311 -17.53 -9.71 -4.96
C PHE A 311 -17.72 -9.50 -3.46
N ASP A 312 -17.94 -10.59 -2.73
CA ASP A 312 -17.90 -10.54 -1.27
C ASP A 312 -16.43 -10.45 -0.81
N MET A 313 -15.99 -9.22 -0.57
CA MET A 313 -14.61 -8.88 -0.21
C MET A 313 -14.31 -9.08 1.29
N ILE A 314 -15.17 -9.78 2.06
CA ILE A 314 -14.89 -10.15 3.46
C ILE A 314 -13.85 -11.28 3.47
N THR A 315 -12.60 -10.98 3.10
CA THR A 315 -11.58 -12.01 2.91
C THR A 315 -10.42 -11.94 3.91
N HIS A 316 -10.26 -10.84 4.68
CA HIS A 316 -9.21 -10.76 5.71
C HIS A 316 -9.69 -10.09 6.99
N GLN A 317 -10.22 -10.87 7.94
CA GLN A 317 -10.40 -10.40 9.31
C GLN A 317 -9.07 -10.55 10.04
N SER A 318 -8.34 -9.45 10.27
CA SER A 318 -7.14 -9.49 11.11
C SER A 318 -7.50 -10.08 12.49
N HIS A 319 -6.94 -11.25 12.80
CA HIS A 319 -7.21 -11.97 14.05
C HIS A 319 -6.65 -11.26 15.30
N THR A 320 -5.91 -10.16 15.12
CA THR A 320 -5.26 -9.41 16.19
C THR A 320 -5.99 -8.09 16.46
N ASN A 321 -6.64 -8.03 17.61
CA ASN A 321 -7.23 -6.80 18.15
C ASN A 321 -6.17 -6.01 18.93
N THR A 322 -6.12 -4.70 18.70
CA THR A 322 -5.33 -3.78 19.53
C THR A 322 -5.90 -3.77 20.95
N THR A 323 -5.05 -4.03 21.94
CA THR A 323 -5.42 -4.00 23.35
C THR A 323 -5.46 -2.55 23.83
N LYS A 324 -6.60 -2.11 24.38
CA LYS A 324 -6.67 -0.81 25.06
C LYS A 324 -5.91 -0.90 26.38
N ARG A 325 -4.94 0.00 26.57
CA ARG A 325 -4.15 0.08 27.79
C ARG A 325 -5.04 0.43 28.98
N ILE A 326 -4.90 -0.33 30.07
CA ILE A 326 -5.55 -0.05 31.36
C ILE A 326 -4.50 0.64 32.22
N TYR A 327 -4.78 1.85 32.67
CA TYR A 327 -3.87 2.62 33.52
C TYR A 327 -4.08 2.27 34.99
N SER A 328 -2.99 2.18 35.74
CA SER A 328 -3.02 2.08 37.20
C SER A 328 -3.38 3.44 37.83
N ALA A 329 -3.87 3.41 39.08
CA ALA A 329 -4.18 4.64 39.82
C ALA A 329 -2.97 5.60 39.94
N ASN A 330 -1.75 5.04 40.02
CA ASN A 330 -0.51 5.82 40.06
C ASN A 330 -0.21 6.52 38.72
N GLU A 331 -0.50 5.87 37.59
CA GLU A 331 -0.37 6.48 36.26
C GLU A 331 -1.44 7.55 36.03
N GLU A 332 -2.68 7.31 36.48
CA GLU A 332 -3.75 8.31 36.40
C GLU A 332 -3.45 9.57 37.23
N GLU A 333 -2.85 9.41 38.41
CA GLU A 333 -2.35 10.53 39.22
C GLU A 333 -1.26 11.31 38.48
N LEU A 334 -0.27 10.61 37.92
CA LEU A 334 0.78 11.24 37.12
C LEU A 334 0.19 12.01 35.92
N HIS A 335 -0.78 11.43 35.21
CA HIS A 335 -1.49 12.12 34.12
C HIS A 335 -2.20 13.40 34.59
N ALA A 336 -2.76 13.40 35.80
CA ALA A 336 -3.37 14.60 36.38
C ALA A 336 -2.33 15.69 36.68
N LEU A 337 -1.10 15.31 37.07
CA LEU A 337 0.02 16.25 37.25
C LEU A 337 0.49 16.84 35.90
N TYR A 338 0.63 16.02 34.85
CA TYR A 338 0.91 16.50 33.49
C TYR A 338 -0.17 17.46 33.00
N LEU A 339 -1.45 17.14 33.25
CA LEU A 339 -2.57 18.01 32.91
C LEU A 339 -2.49 19.36 33.64
N ALA A 340 -2.08 19.36 34.90
CA ALA A 340 -1.89 20.58 35.69
C ALA A 340 -0.81 21.49 35.07
N VAL A 341 0.36 20.95 34.73
CA VAL A 341 1.45 21.71 34.09
C VAL A 341 1.03 22.23 32.71
N LYS A 342 0.36 21.39 31.91
CA LYS A 342 -0.22 21.81 30.62
C LYS A 342 -1.24 22.94 30.78
N ASN A 343 -2.06 22.93 31.83
CA ASN A 343 -3.01 24.01 32.11
C ASN A 343 -2.30 25.31 32.49
N VAL A 344 -1.23 25.24 33.31
CA VAL A 344 -0.39 26.40 33.63
C VAL A 344 0.23 26.99 32.36
N ARG A 345 0.82 26.16 31.48
CA ARG A 345 1.39 26.59 30.19
C ARG A 345 0.37 27.34 29.32
N ASN A 346 -0.89 26.90 29.34
CA ASN A 346 -1.97 27.49 28.56
C ASN A 346 -2.76 28.60 29.30
N GLY A 347 -2.33 29.04 30.48
CA GLY A 347 -3.01 30.08 31.27
C GLY A 347 -4.40 29.67 31.78
N LYS A 348 -4.67 28.38 31.93
CA LYS A 348 -5.93 27.84 32.44
C LYS A 348 -5.86 27.59 33.96
N ASN A 349 -7.02 27.60 34.61
CA ASN A 349 -7.11 27.19 36.01
C ASN A 349 -6.59 25.77 36.19
N THR A 350 -5.76 25.58 37.21
CA THR A 350 -5.13 24.31 37.56
C THR A 350 -5.43 23.96 39.00
N LYS A 351 -5.45 22.65 39.29
CA LYS A 351 -5.64 22.12 40.64
C LYS A 351 -4.38 22.24 41.51
N PHE A 352 -3.20 22.25 40.88
CA PHE A 352 -1.89 22.23 41.56
C PHE A 352 -0.98 23.34 41.04
N SER A 353 -0.20 23.98 41.92
CA SER A 353 0.89 24.89 41.54
C SER A 353 2.11 24.09 41.05
N LEU A 354 3.06 24.74 40.36
CA LEU A 354 4.26 24.06 39.83
C LEU A 354 5.12 23.45 40.96
N GLU A 355 5.24 24.12 42.10
CA GLU A 355 5.97 23.66 43.27
C GLU A 355 5.27 22.47 43.95
N ALA A 356 3.94 22.49 43.99
CA ALA A 356 3.14 21.38 44.49
C ALA A 356 3.30 20.15 43.60
N VAL A 357 3.22 20.33 42.27
CA VAL A 357 3.47 19.25 41.29
C VAL A 357 4.87 18.68 41.47
N PHE A 358 5.91 19.52 41.55
CA PHE A 358 7.29 19.06 41.72
C PHE A 358 7.50 18.32 43.05
N SER A 359 6.83 18.75 44.12
CA SER A 359 6.90 18.10 45.43
C SER A 359 6.27 16.70 45.41
N ILE A 360 5.09 16.55 44.80
CA ILE A 360 4.43 15.25 44.61
C ILE A 360 5.30 14.34 43.74
N LEU A 361 5.87 14.87 42.65
CA LEU A 361 6.74 14.10 41.77
C LEU A 361 7.96 13.52 42.51
N LYS A 362 8.62 14.31 43.36
CA LYS A 362 9.75 13.83 44.18
C LYS A 362 9.34 12.80 45.22
N ALA A 363 8.10 12.82 45.69
CA ALA A 363 7.61 11.87 46.69
C ALA A 363 7.18 10.55 46.04
N ASP A 364 6.35 10.63 45.01
CA ASP A 364 5.52 9.51 44.54
C ASP A 364 5.87 9.06 43.11
N HIS A 365 6.49 9.93 42.30
CA HIS A 365 6.88 9.65 40.91
C HIS A 365 8.37 9.93 40.64
N LYS A 366 9.25 9.47 41.53
CA LYS A 366 10.72 9.73 41.54
C LYS A 366 11.47 9.39 40.26
N GLU A 367 10.85 8.60 39.39
CA GLU A 367 11.45 8.09 38.17
C GLU A 367 11.04 8.85 36.91
N ASP A 368 10.05 9.74 37.02
CA ASP A 368 9.61 10.59 35.92
C ASP A 368 10.65 11.70 35.67
N TRP A 369 11.11 11.80 34.43
CA TRP A 369 12.14 12.75 34.01
C TRP A 369 11.59 13.88 33.14
N LEU A 370 10.44 13.66 32.50
CA LEU A 370 9.90 14.56 31.49
C LEU A 370 9.07 15.69 32.13
N LEU A 371 8.25 15.40 33.14
CA LEU A 371 7.47 16.43 33.83
C LEU A 371 8.37 17.45 34.57
N PRO A 372 9.46 17.07 35.26
CA PRO A 372 10.40 18.04 35.82
C PRO A 372 11.07 18.88 34.73
N LEU A 373 11.36 18.31 33.57
CA LEU A 373 11.92 19.05 32.43
C LEU A 373 10.91 20.09 31.89
N GLU A 374 9.64 19.72 31.77
CA GLU A 374 8.57 20.66 31.39
C GLU A 374 8.37 21.77 32.43
N ILE A 375 8.49 21.46 33.72
CA ILE A 375 8.43 22.49 34.76
C ILE A 375 9.65 23.40 34.65
N TYR A 376 10.85 22.85 34.46
CA TYR A 376 12.10 23.60 34.29
C TYR A 376 12.00 24.60 33.14
N GLU A 377 11.45 24.18 31.99
CA GLU A 377 11.17 25.06 30.85
C GLU A 377 10.35 26.30 31.25
N LEU A 378 9.28 26.11 32.03
CA LEU A 378 8.38 27.20 32.42
C LEU A 378 8.98 28.16 33.44
N VAL A 379 9.90 27.69 34.29
CA VAL A 379 10.43 28.47 35.42
C VAL A 379 11.85 29.00 35.20
N TYR A 380 12.58 28.51 34.19
CA TYR A 380 14.00 28.79 33.95
C TYR A 380 14.37 30.28 34.08
N ASN A 381 13.62 31.17 33.41
CA ASN A 381 13.85 32.62 33.45
C ASN A 381 13.05 33.37 34.54
N ARG A 382 12.05 32.73 35.14
CA ARG A 382 11.11 33.38 36.07
C ARG A 382 11.52 33.20 37.53
N GLU A 383 12.01 32.01 37.88
CA GLU A 383 12.31 31.61 39.25
C GLU A 383 13.63 30.83 39.34
N PRO A 384 14.79 31.53 39.34
CA PRO A 384 16.10 30.88 39.26
C PRO A 384 16.39 29.89 40.40
N ASN A 385 15.93 30.19 41.62
CA ASN A 385 16.10 29.30 42.76
C ASN A 385 15.32 28.00 42.60
N PHE A 386 14.09 28.08 42.08
CA PHE A 386 13.26 26.89 41.85
C PHE A 386 13.80 26.08 40.66
N ALA A 387 14.21 26.75 39.58
CA ALA A 387 14.87 26.12 38.44
C ALA A 387 16.11 25.31 38.84
N ASN A 388 16.95 25.85 39.74
CA ASN A 388 18.14 25.15 40.24
C ASN A 388 17.79 23.87 41.02
N HIS A 389 16.73 23.88 41.82
CA HIS A 389 16.27 22.67 42.53
C HIS A 389 15.77 21.59 41.58
N ILE A 390 15.12 21.98 40.48
CA ILE A 390 14.67 21.04 39.45
C ILE A 390 15.86 20.48 38.68
N LEU A 391 16.84 21.31 38.34
CA LEU A 391 18.06 20.89 37.65
C LEU A 391 18.84 19.85 38.47
N GLN A 392 19.01 20.07 39.78
CA GLN A 392 19.62 19.09 40.68
C GLN A 392 18.88 17.75 40.71
N HIS A 393 17.55 17.79 40.62
CA HIS A 393 16.73 16.57 40.55
C HIS A 393 16.93 15.84 39.21
N LEU A 394 16.89 16.56 38.09
CA LEU A 394 17.18 16.03 36.76
C LEU A 394 18.60 15.43 36.67
N ASP A 395 19.59 16.07 37.28
CA ASP A 395 20.96 15.53 37.38
C ASP A 395 21.02 14.23 38.20
N THR A 396 20.21 14.13 39.26
CA THR A 396 20.09 12.90 40.05
C THR A 396 19.51 11.77 39.20
N ILE A 397 18.45 12.03 38.43
CA ILE A 397 17.84 11.05 37.51
C ILE A 397 18.83 10.66 36.41
N LYS A 398 19.52 11.64 35.82
CA LYS A 398 20.56 11.45 34.80
C LYS A 398 21.65 10.48 35.24
N ASN A 399 22.07 10.56 36.50
CA ASN A 399 23.09 9.67 37.06
C ASN A 399 22.54 8.27 37.39
N LYS A 400 21.26 8.16 37.76
CA LYS A 400 20.61 6.88 38.08
C LYS A 400 20.23 6.08 36.84
N LYS A 401 19.77 6.74 35.76
CA LYS A 401 19.30 6.11 34.51
C LYS A 401 20.17 6.52 33.32
N THR A 402 21.21 5.74 33.06
CA THR A 402 22.17 6.00 31.97
C THR A 402 21.53 6.11 30.58
N HIS A 403 20.46 5.37 30.30
CA HIS A 403 19.75 5.45 29.02
C HIS A 403 18.97 6.76 28.81
N LEU A 404 18.61 7.49 29.87
CA LEU A 404 17.91 8.79 29.77
C LEU A 404 18.88 9.98 29.74
N LYS A 405 20.17 9.73 29.91
CA LYS A 405 21.17 10.79 30.08
C LYS A 405 21.21 11.75 28.90
N GLN A 406 21.19 11.23 27.67
CA GLN A 406 21.16 12.05 26.47
C GLN A 406 19.84 12.84 26.36
N LEU A 407 18.69 12.19 26.55
CA LEU A 407 17.38 12.84 26.45
C LEU A 407 17.24 14.03 27.42
N ILE A 408 17.62 13.84 28.68
CA ILE A 408 17.57 14.89 29.70
C ILE A 408 18.56 16.01 29.35
N HIS A 409 19.77 15.66 28.92
CA HIS A 409 20.79 16.66 28.55
C HIS A 409 20.36 17.50 27.35
N SER A 410 19.92 16.87 26.26
CA SER A 410 19.42 17.55 25.07
C SER A 410 18.23 18.45 25.39
N GLY A 411 17.30 17.96 26.23
CA GLY A 411 16.16 18.76 26.67
C GLY A 411 16.56 20.02 27.43
N ILE A 412 17.51 19.90 28.37
CA ILE A 412 18.05 21.06 29.12
C ILE A 412 18.75 22.04 28.18
N ASP A 413 19.59 21.52 27.28
CA ASP A 413 20.35 22.34 26.34
C ASP A 413 19.44 23.12 25.40
N ILE A 414 18.35 22.50 24.90
CA ILE A 414 17.34 23.16 24.07
C ILE A 414 16.70 24.34 24.83
N ILE A 415 16.32 24.15 26.09
CA ILE A 415 15.71 25.20 26.92
C ILE A 415 16.70 26.36 27.10
N GLN A 416 17.96 26.05 27.38
CA GLN A 416 19.01 27.04 27.58
C GLN A 416 19.42 27.77 26.29
N GLN A 417 19.30 27.12 25.12
CA GLN A 417 19.64 27.69 23.82
C GLN A 417 18.48 28.52 23.22
N ASN A 418 17.24 27.99 23.23
CA ASN A 418 16.08 28.67 22.64
C ASN A 418 15.78 30.01 23.33
N LEU A 419 15.99 30.12 24.64
CA LEU A 419 15.73 31.34 25.39
C LEU A 419 16.84 32.39 25.25
N LYS A 420 18.05 32.02 24.79
CA LYS A 420 19.09 32.99 24.39
C LYS A 420 18.79 33.69 23.07
N TYR A 421 17.96 33.09 22.21
CA TYR A 421 17.54 33.68 20.92
C TYR A 421 16.30 34.57 21.03
N GLN A 422 15.60 34.59 22.18
CA GLN A 422 14.48 35.52 22.42
C GLN A 422 14.91 36.87 23.03
N ASP A 423 16.16 36.97 23.50
CA ASP A 423 16.77 38.19 24.05
C ASP A 423 17.69 38.94 23.05
N ASN A 424 17.73 38.48 21.79
CA ASN A 424 18.31 39.17 20.61
C ASN A 424 17.21 39.44 19.59
#